data_AF-X0ZS48-F1
#
_entry.id   AF-X0ZS48-F1
#
_cell.length_a   1.000
_cell.length_b   1.000
_cell.length_c   1.000
_cell.angle_alpha   90.00
_cell.angle_beta   90.00
_cell.angle_gamma   90.00
#
_symmetry.space_group_name_H-M   'P 1'
#
loop_
_entity.id
_entity.type
_entity.pdbx_description
1 polymer ?
#
loop_
_entity_poly.entity_id
_entity_poly.type
_entity_poly.pdbx_seq_one_letter_code
_entity_poly.pdbx_strand_id
1 'polypeptide(L)'
;KCSSGYDLTQLIIGSEGTLAVITKVTLKLITPPARREILFIPFHGLQEAIRSVPAILREEILPVGIEFMERDIINMVEQYTGKEIPLHGYEAYLMIIVEADSEDEICHISNRIGDICLNHGAVDVFIPGSQRAKRNLLDARIRFIRSKERTIPP
;
A
#
# COMPACT_ATOMS: atom_id res chain seq x y z
N LYS A 1 2.64 -26.46 14.60
CA LYS A 1 2.49 -26.09 16.03
C LYS A 1 3.35 -27.07 16.83
N CYS A 2 4.42 -26.61 17.48
CA CYS A 2 5.14 -27.42 18.46
C CYS A 2 4.45 -27.21 19.81
N SER A 3 3.66 -28.19 20.24
CA SER A 3 2.74 -28.09 21.37
C SER A 3 3.31 -28.65 22.68
N SER A 4 4.56 -28.35 23.00
CA SER A 4 5.14 -28.64 24.32
C SER A 4 6.17 -27.58 24.71
N GLY A 5 5.78 -26.63 25.58
CA GLY A 5 6.63 -25.55 26.09
C GLY A 5 6.18 -24.14 25.68
N TYR A 6 6.86 -23.12 26.22
CA TYR A 6 6.63 -21.72 25.84
C TYR A 6 7.18 -21.43 24.44
N ASP A 7 6.47 -20.61 23.65
CA ASP A 7 6.98 -20.11 22.37
C ASP A 7 8.00 -18.98 22.62
N LEU A 8 9.25 -19.36 22.86
CA LEU A 8 10.35 -18.42 23.09
C LEU A 8 10.63 -17.53 21.86
N THR A 9 10.11 -17.88 20.67
CA THR A 9 10.27 -17.07 19.46
C THR A 9 9.65 -15.69 19.65
N GLN A 10 8.49 -15.61 20.31
CA GLN A 10 7.80 -14.34 20.56
C GLN A 10 8.57 -13.42 21.52
N LEU A 11 9.41 -13.97 22.40
CA LEU A 11 10.27 -13.18 23.28
C LEU A 11 11.45 -12.57 22.52
N ILE A 12 11.96 -13.27 21.49
CA ILE A 12 13.10 -12.81 20.69
C ILE A 12 12.66 -11.84 19.59
N ILE A 13 11.49 -12.05 18.97
CA ILE A 13 10.93 -11.15 17.95
C ILE A 13 10.68 -9.76 18.60
N GLY A 14 11.29 -8.72 18.03
CA GLY A 14 11.16 -7.35 18.55
C GLY A 14 12.08 -7.02 19.73
N SER A 15 12.96 -7.93 20.15
CA SER A 15 13.94 -7.65 21.23
C SER A 15 15.07 -6.70 20.84
N GLU A 16 15.17 -6.32 19.56
CA GLU A 16 16.16 -5.37 19.03
C GLU A 16 17.62 -5.71 19.42
N GLY A 17 17.93 -6.99 19.64
CA GLY A 17 19.27 -7.46 19.99
C GLY A 17 19.60 -7.40 21.49
N THR A 18 18.67 -7.00 22.35
CA THR A 18 18.88 -6.93 23.81
C THR A 18 18.87 -8.30 24.48
N LEU A 19 18.07 -9.24 23.96
CA LEU A 19 17.87 -10.56 24.57
C LEU A 19 18.66 -11.68 23.88
N ALA A 20 18.96 -11.54 22.58
CA ALA A 20 19.75 -12.53 21.84
C ALA A 20 20.27 -11.95 20.52
N VAL A 21 21.26 -12.64 19.93
CA VAL A 21 21.71 -12.41 18.54
C VAL A 21 21.11 -13.49 17.65
N ILE A 22 20.31 -13.10 16.65
CA ILE A 22 19.68 -14.02 15.71
C ILE A 22 20.70 -14.44 14.65
N THR A 23 21.01 -15.74 14.57
CA THR A 23 21.98 -16.30 13.61
C THR A 23 21.33 -17.06 12.45
N LYS A 24 20.11 -17.56 12.63
CA LYS A 24 19.34 -18.28 11.61
C LYS A 24 17.85 -18.03 11.79
N VAL A 25 17.14 -17.88 10.68
CA VAL A 25 15.68 -17.73 10.65
C VAL A 25 15.09 -18.78 9.70
N THR A 26 14.01 -19.44 10.14
CA THR A 26 13.22 -20.33 9.28
C THR A 26 11.88 -19.66 9.04
N LEU A 27 11.58 -19.32 7.79
CA LEU A 27 10.36 -18.61 7.39
C LEU A 27 9.44 -19.52 6.59
N LYS A 28 8.13 -19.34 6.76
CA LYS A 28 7.14 -19.93 5.86
C LYS A 28 6.99 -19.01 4.65
N LEU A 29 7.32 -19.51 3.47
CA LEU A 29 7.07 -18.80 2.22
C LEU A 29 5.62 -19.02 1.77
N ILE A 30 5.05 -18.01 1.12
CA ILE A 30 3.75 -18.06 0.45
C ILE A 30 3.96 -18.02 -1.07
N THR A 31 3.07 -18.66 -1.80
CA THR A 31 3.07 -18.58 -3.27
C THR A 31 2.74 -17.14 -3.69
N PRO A 32 3.45 -16.56 -4.67
CA PRO A 32 3.07 -15.25 -5.20
C PRO A 32 1.72 -15.35 -5.90
N PRO A 33 0.89 -14.29 -5.84
CA PRO A 33 -0.39 -14.25 -6.56
C PRO A 33 -0.19 -14.28 -8.07
N ALA A 34 -1.23 -14.68 -8.82
CA ALA A 34 -1.17 -14.67 -10.28
C ALA A 34 -1.24 -13.26 -10.88
N ARG A 35 -1.90 -12.34 -10.17
CA ARG A 35 -2.15 -10.96 -10.61
C ARG A 35 -1.99 -9.96 -9.48
N ARG A 36 -1.54 -8.76 -9.85
CA ARG A 36 -1.41 -7.61 -8.96
C ARG A 36 -1.82 -6.34 -9.68
N GLU A 37 -2.69 -5.57 -9.05
CA GLU A 37 -3.13 -4.26 -9.51
C GLU A 37 -2.87 -3.19 -8.45
N ILE A 38 -2.74 -1.96 -8.95
CA ILE A 38 -2.51 -0.77 -8.16
C ILE A 38 -3.58 0.23 -8.55
N LEU A 39 -4.34 0.71 -7.58
CA LEU A 39 -5.27 1.81 -7.75
C LEU A 39 -4.64 3.05 -7.11
N PHE A 40 -4.61 4.15 -7.86
CA PHE A 40 -4.13 5.45 -7.39
C PHE A 40 -5.28 6.45 -7.44
N ILE A 41 -5.74 6.88 -6.28
CA ILE A 41 -7.06 7.49 -6.13
C ILE A 41 -6.92 8.87 -5.48
N PRO A 42 -7.09 9.99 -6.20
CA PRO A 42 -7.04 11.33 -5.63
C PRO A 42 -8.32 11.70 -4.87
N PHE A 43 -8.14 12.51 -3.82
CA PHE A 43 -9.20 13.11 -3.00
C PHE A 43 -8.92 14.59 -2.77
N HIS A 44 -9.99 15.39 -2.65
CA HIS A 44 -9.88 16.81 -2.27
C HIS A 44 -9.39 17.02 -0.84
N GLY A 45 -9.42 15.99 0.00
CA GLY A 45 -8.95 16.04 1.38
C GLY A 45 -8.63 14.65 1.92
N LEU A 46 -7.80 14.61 2.96
CA LEU A 46 -7.39 13.38 3.62
C LEU A 46 -8.57 12.69 4.35
N GLN A 47 -9.55 13.45 4.81
CA GLN A 47 -10.69 12.93 5.58
C GLN A 47 -11.60 12.05 4.72
N GLU A 48 -11.84 12.45 3.47
CA GLU A 48 -12.61 11.69 2.48
C GLU A 48 -11.91 10.35 2.17
N ALA A 49 -10.59 10.40 1.95
CA ALA A 49 -9.77 9.20 1.74
C ALA A 49 -9.88 8.24 2.94
N ILE A 50 -9.73 8.74 4.17
CA ILE A 50 -9.84 7.94 5.40
C ILE A 50 -11.22 7.28 5.53
N ARG A 51 -12.30 8.01 5.21
CA ARG A 51 -13.67 7.49 5.30
C ARG A 51 -13.95 6.37 4.30
N SER A 52 -13.28 6.36 3.15
CA SER A 52 -13.44 5.30 2.15
C SER A 52 -12.88 3.94 2.60
N VAL A 53 -11.83 3.93 3.43
CA VAL A 53 -11.14 2.68 3.82
C VAL A 53 -12.05 1.72 4.61
N PRO A 54 -12.78 2.15 5.66
CA PRO A 54 -13.73 1.27 6.34
C PRO A 54 -14.84 0.76 5.41
N ALA A 55 -15.24 1.50 4.38
CA ALA A 55 -16.23 1.03 3.42
C ALA A 55 -15.67 -0.08 2.52
N ILE A 56 -14.41 0.03 2.08
CA ILE A 56 -13.72 -1.04 1.34
C ILE A 56 -13.66 -2.32 2.17
N LEU A 57 -13.24 -2.22 3.44
CA LEU A 57 -13.08 -3.39 4.30
C LEU A 57 -14.42 -4.06 4.66
N ARG A 58 -15.54 -3.33 4.65
CA ARG A 58 -16.87 -3.89 4.89
C ARG A 58 -17.39 -4.75 3.74
N GLU A 59 -16.85 -4.58 2.54
CA GLU A 59 -17.20 -5.37 1.36
C GLU A 59 -16.41 -6.69 1.28
N GLU A 60 -15.76 -7.09 2.38
CA GLU A 60 -14.92 -8.29 2.49
C GLU A 60 -13.74 -8.33 1.49
N ILE A 61 -13.45 -7.18 0.88
CA ILE A 61 -12.27 -6.97 0.05
C ILE A 61 -11.10 -6.65 0.99
N LEU A 62 -10.06 -7.48 0.95
CA LEU A 62 -8.84 -7.30 1.73
C LEU A 62 -7.68 -6.89 0.82
N PRO A 63 -7.40 -5.59 0.66
CA PRO A 63 -6.22 -5.16 -0.07
C PRO A 63 -4.95 -5.62 0.63
N VAL A 64 -3.92 -5.83 -0.18
CA VAL A 64 -2.56 -6.19 0.27
C VAL A 64 -1.89 -5.01 0.96
N GLY A 65 -2.23 -3.80 0.52
CA GLY A 65 -1.75 -2.57 1.12
C GLY A 65 -2.68 -1.41 0.81
N ILE A 66 -2.86 -0.54 1.78
CA ILE A 66 -3.56 0.74 1.65
C ILE A 66 -2.63 1.80 2.20
N GLU A 67 -2.30 2.80 1.39
CA GLU A 67 -1.35 3.84 1.76
C GLU A 67 -1.93 5.21 1.47
N PHE A 68 -1.92 6.07 2.49
CA PHE A 68 -2.27 7.48 2.37
C PHE A 68 -1.03 8.28 1.97
N MET A 69 -1.19 9.15 0.99
CA MET A 69 -0.16 10.06 0.54
C MET A 69 -0.73 11.48 0.51
N GLU A 70 -0.14 12.38 1.29
CA GLU A 70 -0.47 13.80 1.25
C GLU A 70 0.25 14.50 0.10
N ARG A 71 -0.34 15.60 -0.40
CA ARG A 71 0.20 16.41 -1.49
C ARG A 71 1.68 16.75 -1.30
N ASP A 72 2.09 17.15 -0.10
CA ASP A 72 3.47 17.55 0.17
C ASP A 72 4.48 16.43 -0.10
N ILE A 73 4.09 15.19 0.20
CA ILE A 73 4.97 14.04 -0.03
C ILE A 73 5.01 13.67 -1.50
N ILE A 74 3.88 13.79 -2.22
CA ILE A 74 3.84 13.65 -3.68
C ILE A 74 4.79 14.68 -4.33
N ASN A 75 4.65 15.96 -3.99
CA ASN A 75 5.51 17.03 -4.51
C ASN A 75 6.99 16.75 -4.25
N MET A 76 7.34 16.27 -3.04
CA MET A 76 8.72 15.92 -2.69
C MET A 76 9.24 14.76 -3.54
N VAL A 77 8.43 13.72 -3.75
CA VAL A 77 8.81 12.57 -4.58
C VAL A 77 9.01 12.99 -6.02
N GLU A 78 8.16 13.87 -6.56
CA GLU A 78 8.32 14.43 -7.91
C GLU A 78 9.60 15.23 -8.05
N GLN A 79 9.86 16.17 -7.14
CA GLN A 79 11.08 16.98 -7.13
C GLN A 79 12.34 16.11 -7.06
N TYR A 80 12.31 15.05 -6.25
CA TYR A 80 13.42 14.12 -6.10
C TYR A 80 13.60 13.18 -7.31
N THR A 81 12.51 12.80 -7.97
CA THR A 81 12.53 11.85 -9.09
C THR A 81 12.65 12.50 -10.46
N GLY A 82 12.28 13.78 -10.59
CA GLY A 82 12.07 14.47 -11.85
C GLY A 82 10.93 13.87 -12.69
N LYS A 83 10.01 13.12 -12.06
CA LYS A 83 8.88 12.48 -12.73
C LYS A 83 7.58 12.93 -12.13
N GLU A 84 6.64 13.27 -13.01
CA GLU A 84 5.26 13.56 -12.65
C GLU A 84 4.52 12.28 -12.26
N ILE A 85 3.74 12.37 -11.18
CA ILE A 85 2.84 11.34 -10.66
C ILE A 85 1.43 11.55 -11.25
N PRO A 86 0.74 10.54 -11.77
CA PRO A 86 -0.57 10.73 -12.38
C PRO A 86 -1.57 11.44 -11.46
N LEU A 87 -2.48 12.23 -12.06
CA LEU A 87 -3.55 12.97 -11.39
C LEU A 87 -3.06 14.04 -10.39
N HIS A 88 -2.19 14.95 -10.83
CA HIS A 88 -1.74 16.08 -10.00
C HIS A 88 -2.85 17.03 -9.55
N GLY A 89 -2.60 17.72 -8.43
CA GLY A 89 -3.37 18.89 -8.02
C GLY A 89 -4.41 18.64 -6.92
N TYR A 90 -4.41 17.44 -6.32
CA TYR A 90 -5.26 17.09 -5.18
C TYR A 90 -4.50 17.07 -3.86
N GLU A 91 -5.22 17.21 -2.74
CA GLU A 91 -4.62 17.32 -1.40
C GLU A 91 -4.19 15.98 -0.81
N ALA A 92 -4.88 14.91 -1.18
CA ALA A 92 -4.60 13.57 -0.68
C ALA A 92 -4.80 12.52 -1.77
N TYR A 93 -4.07 11.43 -1.63
CA TYR A 93 -4.12 10.28 -2.52
C TYR A 93 -4.18 9.01 -1.69
N LEU A 94 -4.94 8.04 -2.18
CA LEU A 94 -4.99 6.69 -1.65
C LEU A 94 -4.38 5.75 -2.69
N MET A 95 -3.29 5.08 -2.32
CA MET A 95 -2.69 4.02 -3.12
C MET A 95 -3.13 2.68 -2.54
N ILE A 96 -3.87 1.90 -3.32
CA ILE A 96 -4.38 0.59 -2.92
C ILE A 96 -3.75 -0.47 -3.80
N ILE A 97 -3.22 -1.53 -3.17
CA ILE A 97 -2.64 -2.67 -3.87
C ILE A 97 -3.55 -3.87 -3.63
N VAL A 98 -3.95 -4.51 -4.71
CA VAL A 98 -4.77 -5.73 -4.68
C VAL A 98 -4.08 -6.84 -5.45
N GLU A 99 -4.32 -8.06 -5.02
CA GLU A 99 -3.78 -9.27 -5.61
C GLU A 99 -4.93 -10.28 -5.78
N ALA A 100 -4.87 -11.07 -6.85
CA ALA A 100 -5.89 -12.08 -7.15
C ALA A 100 -5.28 -13.22 -7.98
N ASP A 101 -6.03 -14.31 -8.12
CA ASP A 101 -5.58 -15.50 -8.86
C ASP A 101 -6.02 -15.50 -10.33
N SER A 102 -6.92 -14.58 -10.71
CA SER A 102 -7.40 -14.43 -12.09
C SER A 102 -7.55 -12.97 -12.54
N GLU A 103 -7.61 -12.76 -13.85
CA GLU A 103 -7.84 -11.43 -14.45
C GLU A 103 -9.25 -10.91 -14.14
N ASP A 104 -10.26 -11.78 -14.21
CA ASP A 104 -11.65 -11.42 -13.96
C ASP A 104 -11.85 -10.98 -12.49
N GLU A 105 -11.24 -11.72 -11.56
CA GLU A 105 -11.30 -11.41 -10.13
C GLU A 105 -10.60 -10.09 -9.81
N ILE A 106 -9.40 -9.84 -10.35
CA ILE A 106 -8.69 -8.60 -10.07
C ILE A 106 -9.38 -7.38 -10.67
N CYS A 107 -9.99 -7.55 -11.84
CA CYS A 107 -10.83 -6.52 -12.46
C CYS A 107 -12.08 -6.25 -11.60
N HIS A 108 -12.76 -7.30 -11.14
CA HIS A 108 -13.92 -7.17 -10.28
C HIS A 108 -13.59 -6.44 -8.97
N ILE A 109 -12.55 -6.86 -8.26
CA ILE A 109 -12.09 -6.24 -7.02
C ILE A 109 -11.72 -4.77 -7.25
N SER A 110 -10.95 -4.48 -8.32
CA SER A 110 -10.51 -3.11 -8.62
C SER A 110 -11.69 -2.19 -8.92
N ASN A 111 -12.67 -2.66 -9.69
CA ASN A 111 -13.89 -1.88 -9.99
C ASN A 111 -14.70 -1.62 -8.71
N ARG A 112 -14.90 -2.65 -7.87
CA ARG A 112 -15.62 -2.50 -6.59
C ARG A 112 -14.96 -1.47 -5.68
N ILE A 113 -13.64 -1.53 -5.52
CA ILE A 113 -12.89 -0.53 -4.74
C ILE A 113 -13.05 0.85 -5.36
N GLY A 114 -12.93 0.96 -6.69
CA GLY A 114 -13.11 2.22 -7.41
C GLY A 114 -14.47 2.85 -7.15
N ASP A 115 -15.55 2.08 -7.28
CA ASP A 115 -16.93 2.54 -7.01
C ASP A 115 -17.09 3.02 -5.57
N ILE A 116 -16.54 2.29 -4.60
CA ILE A 116 -16.59 2.69 -3.19
C ILE A 116 -15.88 4.02 -2.98
N CYS A 117 -14.66 4.16 -3.52
CA CYS A 117 -13.90 5.39 -3.41
C CYS A 117 -14.62 6.58 -4.04
N LEU A 118 -15.17 6.43 -5.25
CA LEU A 118 -15.95 7.48 -5.93
C LEU A 118 -17.17 7.89 -5.10
N ASN A 119 -17.90 6.93 -4.53
CA ASN A 119 -19.04 7.20 -3.65
C ASN A 119 -18.64 7.90 -2.33
N HIS A 120 -17.37 7.87 -1.96
CA HIS A 120 -16.82 8.52 -0.76
C HIS A 120 -16.00 9.78 -1.07
N GLY A 121 -16.15 10.35 -2.27
CA GLY A 121 -15.55 11.64 -2.63
C GLY A 121 -14.18 11.54 -3.29
N ALA A 122 -13.81 10.38 -3.82
CA ALA A 122 -12.69 10.30 -4.77
C ALA A 122 -13.02 11.07 -6.04
N VAL A 123 -12.03 11.73 -6.61
CA VAL A 123 -12.21 12.53 -7.83
C VAL A 123 -12.15 11.64 -9.08
N ASP A 124 -11.26 10.65 -9.04
CA ASP A 124 -11.06 9.69 -10.11
C ASP A 124 -10.40 8.42 -9.54
N VAL A 125 -10.31 7.36 -10.35
CA VAL A 125 -9.64 6.11 -10.00
C VAL A 125 -8.67 5.75 -11.12
N PHE A 126 -7.38 5.97 -10.88
CA PHE A 126 -6.34 5.63 -11.87
C PHE A 126 -5.83 4.21 -11.66
N ILE A 127 -6.06 3.35 -12.65
CA ILE A 127 -5.50 2.00 -12.74
C ILE A 127 -4.47 1.99 -13.89
N PRO A 128 -3.17 1.76 -13.62
CA PRO A 128 -2.15 1.82 -14.65
C PRO A 128 -2.26 0.63 -15.63
N GLY A 129 -2.70 0.90 -16.85
CA GLY A 129 -2.87 -0.14 -17.90
C GLY A 129 -1.58 -0.75 -18.47
N SER A 130 -0.38 -0.29 -18.04
CA SER A 130 0.90 -0.86 -18.49
C SER A 130 1.81 -1.23 -17.33
N GLN A 131 2.59 -2.29 -17.51
CA GLN A 131 3.58 -2.72 -16.50
C GLN A 131 4.60 -1.63 -16.17
N ARG A 132 4.94 -0.78 -17.14
CA ARG A 132 5.82 0.37 -16.93
C ARG A 132 5.21 1.39 -15.99
N ALA A 133 3.92 1.71 -16.15
CA ALA A 133 3.22 2.66 -15.30
C ALA A 133 3.05 2.12 -13.88
N LYS A 134 2.71 0.82 -13.72
CA LYS A 134 2.69 0.15 -12.41
C LYS A 134 4.03 0.22 -11.69
N ARG A 135 5.13 -0.09 -12.40
CA ARG A 135 6.48 -0.02 -11.85
C ARG A 135 6.84 1.40 -11.41
N ASN A 136 6.49 2.42 -12.20
CA ASN A 136 6.75 3.81 -11.83
C ASN A 136 6.05 4.18 -10.51
N LEU A 137 4.80 3.75 -10.28
CA LEU A 137 4.10 3.98 -9.01
C LEU A 137 4.73 3.21 -7.85
N LEU A 138 5.17 1.96 -8.05
CA LEU A 138 5.88 1.19 -7.02
C LEU A 138 7.23 1.82 -6.66
N ASP A 139 7.96 2.33 -7.66
CA ASP A 139 9.21 3.05 -7.46
C ASP A 139 8.99 4.34 -6.66
N ALA A 140 7.91 5.07 -6.97
CA ALA A 140 7.49 6.26 -6.23
C ALA A 140 7.15 5.92 -4.77
N ARG A 141 6.41 4.83 -4.53
CA ARG A 141 6.10 4.31 -3.19
C ARG A 141 7.34 4.00 -2.36
N ILE A 142 8.33 3.31 -2.92
CA ILE A 142 9.57 3.00 -2.18
C ILE A 142 10.31 4.28 -1.79
N ARG A 143 10.32 5.27 -2.68
CA ARG A 143 10.97 6.57 -2.43
C ARG A 143 10.21 7.38 -1.38
N PHE A 144 8.88 7.33 -1.39
CA PHE A 144 8.02 7.91 -0.36
C PHE A 144 8.38 7.40 1.05
N ILE A 145 8.52 6.07 1.21
CA ILE A 145 8.86 5.48 2.51
C ILE A 145 10.22 6.00 2.99
N ARG A 146 11.22 6.04 2.09
CA ARG A 146 12.57 6.52 2.40
C ARG A 146 12.65 8.02 2.69
N SER A 147 11.82 8.84 2.05
CA SER A 147 11.79 10.28 2.32
C SER A 147 11.18 10.58 3.69
N LYS A 148 10.14 9.83 4.09
CA LYS A 148 9.55 9.93 5.43
C LYS A 148 10.56 9.61 6.54
N GLU A 149 11.35 8.54 6.37
CA GLU A 149 12.42 8.17 7.31
C GLU A 149 13.51 9.25 7.49
N ARG A 150 13.74 10.11 6.50
CA ARG A 150 14.75 11.18 6.58
C ARG A 150 14.23 12.50 7.13
N THR A 151 12.91 12.68 7.15
CA THR A 151 12.27 13.95 7.52
C THR A 151 11.81 13.97 8.98
N ILE A 152 11.67 12.80 9.61
CA ILE A 152 11.40 12.67 11.05
C ILE A 152 12.77 12.77 11.76
N PRO A 153 13.04 13.83 12.55
CA PRO A 153 14.25 13.88 13.37
C PRO A 153 14.22 12.74 14.41
N PRO A 154 15.39 12.27 14.89
CA PRO A 154 15.48 11.20 15.88
C PRO A 154 14.72 11.51 17.18
#